data_AF-A0A9X6KCI4-F1
#
_entry.id   AF-A0A9X6KCI4-F1
#
_cell.length_a   1.000
_cell.length_b   1.000
_cell.length_c   1.000
_cell.angle_alpha   90.00
_cell.angle_beta   90.00
_cell.angle_gamma   90.00
#
_symmetry.space_group_name_H-M   'P 1'
#
loop_
_entity.id
_entity.type
_entity.pdbx_description
1 polymer ?
#
loop_
_entity_poly.entity_id
_entity_poly.type
_entity_poly.pdbx_seq_one_letter_code
_entity_poly.pdbx_strand_id
1 'polypeptide(L)' 'ENVYLAFDADLVENQKVRKALIDFATELKRLGYNVIIAAWNPTQGKGLDDTMQAGFKPVFQRL' A
#
# COMPACT_ATOMS: atom_id res chain seq x y z
N GLU A 1 -1.95 14.07 11.02
CA GLU A 1 -1.89 12.65 11.42
C GLU A 1 -1.26 11.81 10.30
N ASN A 2 -0.73 10.63 10.62
CA ASN A 2 -0.11 9.73 9.64
C ASN A 2 -1.09 8.61 9.28
N VAL A 3 -1.38 8.45 8.00
CA VAL A 3 -2.29 7.42 7.49
C VAL A 3 -1.46 6.39 6.74
N TYR A 4 -1.49 5.15 7.21
CA TYR A 4 -0.80 4.02 6.60
C TYR A 4 -1.77 3.27 5.70
N LEU A 5 -1.49 3.25 4.40
CA LEU A 5 -2.25 2.51 3.40
C LEU A 5 -1.50 1.22 3.07
N ALA A 6 -1.99 0.10 3.58
CA ALA A 6 -1.54 -1.23 3.18
C ALA A 6 -2.52 -1.80 2.16
N PHE A 7 -2.09 -1.92 0.91
CA PHE A 7 -2.88 -2.53 -0.15
C PHE A 7 -2.20 -3.80 -0.63
N ASP A 8 -3.02 -4.76 -1.04
CA ASP A 8 -2.59 -6.04 -1.59
C ASP A 8 -1.53 -5.83 -2.69
N ALA A 9 -0.50 -6.67 -2.68
CA ALA A 9 0.65 -6.54 -3.57
C ALA A 9 0.30 -6.74 -5.06
N ASP A 10 -0.93 -7.16 -5.35
CA ASP A 10 -1.58 -7.10 -6.67
C ASP A 10 -1.69 -5.67 -7.25
N LEU A 11 -1.20 -4.63 -6.57
CA LEU A 11 -1.02 -3.27 -7.10
C LEU A 11 -0.30 -3.22 -8.46
N VAL A 12 0.60 -4.16 -8.73
CA VAL A 12 1.36 -4.24 -9.99
C VAL A 12 0.51 -4.84 -11.11
N GLU A 13 -0.30 -5.87 -10.81
CA GLU A 13 -1.13 -6.54 -11.82
C GLU A 13 -2.47 -5.83 -12.03
N ASN A 14 -2.99 -5.14 -11.01
CA ASN A 14 -4.33 -4.59 -11.04
C ASN A 14 -4.30 -3.06 -11.11
N GLN A 15 -4.27 -2.54 -12.35
CA GLN A 15 -4.28 -1.09 -12.62
C GLN A 15 -5.46 -0.35 -11.93
N LYS A 16 -6.59 -1.04 -11.70
CA LYS A 16 -7.73 -0.46 -10.96
C LYS A 16 -7.39 -0.21 -9.50
N VAL A 17 -6.72 -1.16 -8.84
CA VAL A 17 -6.29 -1.04 -7.43
C VAL A 17 -5.25 0.05 -7.29
N ARG A 18 -4.28 0.13 -8.21
CA ARG A 18 -3.29 1.22 -8.25
C ARG A 18 -3.96 2.58 -8.39
N LYS A 19 -4.94 2.72 -9.27
CA LYS A 19 -5.65 3.98 -9.48
C LYS A 19 -6.45 4.39 -8.24
N ALA A 20 -7.20 3.46 -7.65
CA ALA A 20 -7.94 3.72 -6.41
C ALA A 20 -7.01 4.14 -5.26
N LEU A 21 -5.84 3.51 -5.13
CA LEU A 21 -4.85 3.87 -4.12
C LEU A 21 -4.28 5.27 -4.34
N ILE A 22 -3.92 5.62 -5.58
CA ILE A 22 -3.42 6.95 -5.91
C ILE A 22 -4.50 8.01 -5.68
N ASP A 23 -5.74 7.78 -6.11
CA ASP A 23 -6.86 8.71 -5.90
C ASP A 23 -7.12 8.91 -4.40
N PHE A 24 -7.12 7.83 -3.61
CA PHE A 24 -7.33 7.89 -2.17
C PHE A 24 -6.18 8.60 -1.44
N ALA A 25 -4.93 8.28 -1.80
CA ALA A 25 -3.75 8.94 -1.25
C ALA A 25 -3.69 10.43 -1.61
N THR A 26 -4.11 10.78 -2.83
CA THR A 26 -4.16 12.17 -3.30
C THR A 26 -5.18 12.96 -2.50
N GLU A 27 -6.36 12.41 -2.25
CA GLU A 27 -7.40 13.12 -1.49
C GLU A 27 -7.03 13.25 0.00
N LEU A 28 -6.44 12.22 0.60
CA LEU A 28 -5.90 12.30 1.96
C LEU A 28 -4.79 13.36 2.08
N LYS A 29 -3.88 13.41 1.10
CA LYS A 29 -2.83 14.44 1.06
C LYS A 29 -3.42 15.84 0.88
N ARG A 30 -4.47 15.98 0.07
CA ARG A 30 -5.23 17.23 -0.11
C ARG A 30 -5.89 17.70 1.18
N LEU A 31 -6.38 16.78 2.00
CA LEU A 31 -6.92 17.04 3.32
C LEU A 31 -5.84 17.34 4.39
N GLY A 32 -4.55 17.26 4.03
CA GLY A 32 -3.43 17.57 4.92
C GLY A 32 -2.90 16.38 5.74
N TYR A 33 -3.29 15.14 5.39
CA TYR A 33 -2.77 13.94 6.03
C TYR A 33 -1.45 13.50 5.40
N ASN A 34 -0.56 12.93 6.23
CA ASN A 34 0.66 12.29 5.75
C ASN A 34 0.35 10.86 5.34
N VAL A 35 0.30 10.60 4.03
CA VAL A 35 0.00 9.27 3.50
C VAL A 35 1.28 8.46 3.32
N ILE A 36 1.28 7.27 3.87
CA ILE A 36 2.39 6.30 3.81
C ILE A 36 1.84 5.03 3.20
N ILE A 37 2.36 4.64 2.04
CA ILE A 37 1.95 3.42 1.35
C ILE A 37 2.87 2.28 1.80
N ALA A 38 2.28 1.18 2.28
CA ALA A 38 2.98 -0.07 2.52
C ALA A 38 2.91 -0.90 1.24
N ALA A 39 4.06 -1.16 0.62
CA ALA A 39 4.20 -1.98 -0.57
C ALA A 39 5.11 -3.17 -0.27
N TRP A 40 4.69 -4.38 -0.66
CA TRP A 40 5.50 -5.59 -0.57
C TRP A 40 5.45 -6.33 -1.90
N ASN A 41 6.36 -7.29 -2.08
CA ASN A 41 6.42 -8.05 -3.32
C ASN A 41 5.30 -9.10 -3.33
N PRO A 42 4.46 -9.18 -4.38
CA PRO A 42 3.37 -10.16 -4.45
C PRO A 42 3.86 -11.61 -4.43
N THR A 43 5.12 -11.86 -4.82
CA THR A 43 5.76 -13.18 -4.70
C THR A 43 6.01 -13.63 -3.26
N GLN A 44 5.91 -12.72 -2.29
CA GLN A 44 6.10 -12.99 -0.86
C GLN A 44 4.78 -13.26 -0.12
N GLY A 45 3.64 -13.16 -0.82
CA GLY A 45 2.30 -13.26 -0.27
C GLY A 45 1.37 -12.25 -0.95
N LYS A 46 0.14 -12.67 -1.26
CA LYS A 46 -0.90 -11.74 -1.73
C LYS A 46 -1.30 -10.82 -0.59
N GLY A 47 -1.75 -11.41 0.52
CA GLY A 47 -2.12 -10.67 1.71
C GLY A 47 -0.92 -10.11 2.46
N LEU A 48 -1.18 -9.03 3.22
CA LEU A 48 -0.27 -8.58 4.28
C LEU A 48 -0.03 -9.73 5.29
N ASP A 49 -1.06 -10.52 5.56
CA ASP A 49 -1.01 -11.67 6.47
C ASP A 49 -0.05 -12.76 5.97
N ASP A 50 -0.10 -13.07 4.66
CA ASP A 50 0.82 -14.03 4.04
C ASP A 50 2.27 -13.54 4.11
N THR A 51 2.47 -12.24 3.85
CA THR A 51 3.78 -11.59 3.87
C THR A 51 4.38 -11.58 5.27
N MET A 52 3.56 -11.31 6.29
CA MET A 52 3.99 -11.35 7.68
C MET A 52 4.25 -12.78 8.17
N GLN A 53 3.46 -13.77 7.76
CA GLN A 53 3.75 -15.18 8.05
C GLN A 53 5.05 -15.65 7.41
N ALA A 54 5.35 -15.19 6.20
CA ALA A 54 6.59 -15.48 5.50
C ALA A 54 7.80 -14.72 6.05
N GLY A 55 7.62 -13.84 7.04
CA GLY A 55 8.70 -13.08 7.69
C GLY A 55 9.19 -11.89 6.86
N PHE A 56 8.48 -11.52 5.80
CA PHE A 56 8.80 -10.37 4.97
C PHE A 56 8.17 -9.11 5.55
N LYS A 57 8.90 -7.99 5.46
CA LYS A 57 8.43 -6.69 5.93
C LYS A 57 8.02 -5.83 4.74
N PRO A 58 6.80 -5.26 4.74
CA PRO A 58 6.42 -4.32 3.70
C PRO A 58 7.30 -3.07 3.78
N VAL A 59 7.60 -2.51 2.62
CA VAL A 59 8.34 -1.26 2.48
C VAL A 59 7.35 -0.12 2.59
N PHE A 60 7.62 0.81 3.49
CA PHE A 60 6.80 2.01 3.66
C PHE A 60 7.35 3.15 2.81
N GLN A 61 6.57 3.60 1.84
CA GLN A 61 6.91 4.70 0.96
C GLN A 61 6.00 5.89 1.22
N ARG A 62 6.59 7.05 1.52
CA ARG A 62 5.86 8.30 1.74
C ARG A 62 5.58 9.00 0.41
N LEU A 63 4.35 9.50 0.25
CA LEU A 63 3.90 10.28 -0.92
C LEU A 63 4.09 11.79 -0.76
#